data_AF-A0A961ISH0-F1
#
_entry.id   AF-A0A961ISH0-F1
#
_cell.length_a   1.000
_cell.length_b   1.000
_cell.length_c   1.000
_cell.angle_alpha   90.00
_cell.angle_beta   90.00
_cell.angle_gamma   90.00
#
_symmetry.space_group_name_H-M   'P 1'
#
loop_
_entity.id
_entity.type
_entity.pdbx_description
1 polymer ?
#
loop_
_entity_poly.entity_id
_entity_poly.type
_entity_poly.pdbx_seq_one_letter_code
_entity_poly.pdbx_strand_id
1 'polypeptide(L)'
;MFDNTDDIHPLLAGAPSTTEFKKLRKRIVRNVREAIDAYGMVAPEARAGQDGPGAKWMVALSGGKDSYTLFAALYELKWRGLLPVELLAVNLDQGQPGFPATVLPEFLDRM
;
A
#
# COMPACT_ATOMS: atom_id res chain seq x y z
N MET A 1 -18.23 -11.86 15.69
CA MET A 1 -17.48 -12.50 14.59
C MET A 1 -16.13 -11.81 14.55
N PHE A 2 -15.06 -12.58 14.78
CA PHE A 2 -13.77 -12.10 15.29
C PHE A 2 -13.10 -11.06 14.39
N ASP A 3 -13.12 -9.80 14.83
CA ASP A 3 -12.28 -8.72 14.29
C ASP A 3 -10.90 -8.95 14.91
N ASN A 4 -10.16 -9.93 14.40
CA ASN A 4 -8.80 -10.21 14.85
C ASN A 4 -7.93 -9.06 14.35
N THR A 5 -7.91 -7.95 15.11
CA THR A 5 -7.20 -6.72 14.73
C THR A 5 -5.68 -6.84 14.89
N ASP A 6 -5.18 -8.02 15.25
CA ASP A 6 -3.75 -8.29 15.49
C ASP A 6 -3.01 -8.68 14.22
N ASP A 7 -3.71 -8.99 13.13
CA ASP A 7 -3.10 -9.18 11.81
C ASP A 7 -2.98 -7.84 11.08
N ILE A 8 -2.26 -6.90 11.70
CA ILE A 8 -1.89 -5.66 11.06
C ILE A 8 -0.66 -5.94 10.19
N HIS A 9 -0.72 -5.58 8.90
CA HIS A 9 0.45 -5.68 8.02
C HIS A 9 1.66 -4.97 8.68
N PRO A 10 2.89 -5.54 8.65
CA PRO A 10 4.08 -4.96 9.29
C PRO A 10 4.31 -3.46 9.02
N LEU A 11 3.93 -2.99 7.82
CA LEU A 11 3.78 -1.57 7.45
C LEU A 11 3.14 -0.65 8.49
N LEU A 12 2.26 -1.19 9.31
CA LEU A 12 1.46 -0.46 10.30
C LEU A 12 1.85 -0.88 11.74
N ALA A 13 2.99 -1.57 11.91
CA ALA A 13 3.55 -1.84 13.22
C ALA A 13 3.86 -0.52 13.96
N GLY A 14 3.48 -0.46 15.24
CA GLY A 14 3.60 0.78 16.04
C GLY A 14 2.54 1.84 15.74
N ALA A 15 1.59 1.58 14.83
CA ALA A 15 0.48 2.49 14.60
C ALA A 15 -0.45 2.58 15.85
N PRO A 16 -1.13 3.72 16.06
CA PRO A 16 -2.03 3.88 17.19
C PRO A 16 -3.13 2.80 17.21
N SER A 17 -3.36 2.18 18.38
CA SER A 17 -4.41 1.17 18.54
C SER A 17 -5.79 1.77 18.83
N THR A 18 -5.93 3.10 18.79
CA THR A 18 -7.16 3.81 19.14
C THR A 18 -8.30 3.54 18.16
N THR A 19 -9.54 3.62 18.66
CA THR A 19 -10.74 3.44 17.86
C THR A 19 -10.81 4.39 16.67
N GLU A 20 -10.42 5.66 16.86
CA GLU A 20 -10.44 6.66 15.80
C GLU A 20 -9.42 6.36 14.71
N PHE A 21 -8.23 5.86 15.07
CA PHE A 21 -7.26 5.39 14.09
C PHE A 21 -7.78 4.19 13.29
N LYS A 22 -8.36 3.19 13.97
CA LYS A 22 -8.97 2.01 13.31
C LYS A 22 -10.07 2.42 12.32
N LYS A 23 -10.93 3.37 12.70
CA LYS A 23 -11.97 3.93 11.81
C LYS A 23 -11.37 4.66 10.61
N LEU A 24 -10.36 5.49 10.84
CA LEU A 24 -9.68 6.24 9.78
C LEU A 24 -9.03 5.30 8.77
N ARG A 25 -8.26 4.31 9.23
CA ARG A 25 -7.62 3.27 8.40
C ARG A 25 -8.66 2.56 7.55
N LYS A 26 -9.72 2.03 8.17
CA LYS A 26 -10.81 1.32 7.47
C LYS A 26 -11.45 2.19 6.38
N ARG A 27 -11.66 3.48 6.66
CA ARG A 27 -12.22 4.45 5.70
C ARG A 27 -11.27 4.68 4.53
N ILE A 28 -9.98 4.92 4.77
CA ILE A 28 -8.98 5.15 3.71
C ILE A 28 -8.89 3.93 2.79
N VAL A 29 -8.71 2.73 3.35
CA VAL A 29 -8.61 1.48 2.59
C VAL A 29 -9.84 1.24 1.72
N ARG A 30 -11.04 1.49 2.28
CA ARG A 30 -12.30 1.40 1.53
C ARG A 30 -12.33 2.39 0.37
N ASN A 31 -12.02 3.66 0.62
CA ASN A 31 -12.07 4.69 -0.42
C ASN A 31 -11.06 4.42 -1.55
N VAL A 32 -9.87 3.90 -1.22
CA VAL A 32 -8.86 3.49 -2.22
C VAL A 32 -9.42 2.36 -3.09
N ARG A 33 -10.02 1.34 -2.49
CA ARG A 33 -10.65 0.24 -3.23
C ARG A 33 -11.79 0.75 -4.13
N GLU A 34 -12.67 1.59 -3.59
CA GLU A 34 -13.79 2.17 -4.34
C GLU A 34 -13.28 2.97 -5.55
N ALA A 35 -12.19 3.73 -5.41
CA ALA A 35 -11.57 4.43 -6.52
C ALA A 35 -10.99 3.44 -7.55
N ILE A 36 -10.27 2.41 -7.12
CA ILE A 36 -9.72 1.38 -8.01
C ILE A 36 -10.83 0.73 -8.85
N ASP A 37 -11.94 0.36 -8.21
CA ASP A 37 -13.09 -0.28 -8.87
C ASP A 37 -13.83 0.72 -9.77
N ALA A 38 -14.12 1.94 -9.30
CA ALA A 38 -14.89 2.94 -10.03
C ALA A 38 -14.20 3.43 -11.31
N TYR A 39 -12.87 3.54 -11.29
CA TYR A 39 -12.09 4.00 -12.43
C TYR A 39 -11.47 2.87 -13.26
N GLY A 40 -11.79 1.60 -12.95
CA GLY A 40 -11.26 0.44 -13.68
C GLY A 40 -9.73 0.37 -13.68
N MET A 41 -9.09 0.77 -12.57
CA MET A 41 -7.62 0.90 -12.50
C MET A 41 -6.91 -0.46 -12.63
N VAL A 42 -7.57 -1.55 -12.22
CA VAL A 42 -7.10 -2.92 -12.46
C VAL A 42 -7.88 -3.47 -13.64
N ALA A 43 -7.21 -3.62 -14.79
CA ALA A 43 -7.82 -4.20 -15.98
C ALA A 43 -8.29 -5.64 -15.71
N PRO A 44 -9.40 -6.10 -16.31
CA PRO A 44 -9.89 -7.47 -16.14
C PRO A 44 -8.84 -8.53 -16.45
N GLU A 45 -8.02 -8.30 -17.47
CA GLU A 45 -6.95 -9.19 -17.94
C GLU A 45 -5.76 -9.24 -16.97
N ALA A 46 -5.63 -8.20 -16.14
CA ALA A 46 -4.58 -8.06 -15.13
C ALA A 46 -4.87 -8.84 -13.84
N ARG A 47 -6.14 -9.27 -13.64
CA ARG A 47 -6.54 -10.18 -12.56
C ARG A 47 -6.11 -11.59 -12.94
N ALA A 48 -4.82 -11.88 -12.83
CA ALA A 48 -4.23 -13.11 -13.34
C ALA A 48 -4.99 -14.37 -12.90
N GLY A 49 -5.53 -15.08 -13.89
CA GLY A 49 -5.96 -16.47 -13.81
C GLY A 49 -5.04 -17.30 -14.70
N GLN A 50 -4.30 -18.21 -14.05
CA GLN A 50 -3.57 -19.41 -14.53
C GLN A 50 -2.60 -19.34 -15.73
N ASP A 51 -2.73 -18.46 -16.73
CA ASP A 51 -1.94 -18.56 -17.99
C ASP A 51 -1.21 -17.27 -18.46
N GLY A 52 -1.17 -16.21 -17.65
CA GLY A 52 -0.50 -14.94 -18.02
C GLY A 52 0.04 -14.13 -16.84
N PRO A 53 1.01 -13.20 -17.08
CA PRO A 53 1.55 -12.35 -16.03
C PRO A 53 0.46 -11.39 -15.53
N GLY A 54 0.21 -11.38 -14.21
CA GLY A 54 -0.70 -10.43 -13.56
C GLY A 54 -0.25 -8.98 -13.68
N ALA A 55 -1.14 -8.05 -13.35
CA ALA A 55 -0.78 -6.62 -13.31
C ALA A 55 0.40 -6.38 -12.38
N LYS A 56 1.36 -5.56 -12.83
CA LYS A 56 2.45 -5.03 -12.01
C LYS A 56 2.34 -3.52 -11.94
N TRP A 57 2.28 -2.98 -10.73
CA TRP A 57 2.20 -1.55 -10.47
C TRP A 57 3.49 -1.05 -9.86
N MET A 58 4.05 -0.02 -10.48
CA MET A 58 5.11 0.78 -9.88
C MET A 58 4.49 1.84 -8.96
N VAL A 59 4.87 1.84 -7.69
CA VAL A 59 4.42 2.83 -6.71
C VAL A 59 5.56 3.79 -6.44
N ALA A 60 5.41 5.04 -6.88
CA ALA A 60 6.37 6.10 -6.63
C ALA A 60 6.27 6.57 -5.16
N LEU A 61 7.34 6.35 -4.39
CA LEU A 61 7.48 6.79 -3.01
C LEU A 61 8.32 8.06 -2.95
N SER A 62 7.70 9.16 -2.54
CA SER A 62 8.36 10.48 -2.47
C SER A 62 9.05 10.74 -1.13
N GLY A 63 8.82 9.87 -0.13
CA GLY A 63 9.18 10.15 1.26
C GLY A 63 8.14 11.00 2.00
N GLY A 64 7.07 11.42 1.33
CA GLY A 64 5.95 12.14 1.93
C GLY A 64 4.84 11.23 2.43
N LYS A 65 4.06 11.71 3.42
CA LYS A 65 2.96 10.98 4.06
C LYS A 65 1.95 10.41 3.06
N ASP A 66 1.67 11.10 1.96
CA ASP A 66 0.66 10.69 0.99
C ASP A 66 1.09 9.43 0.25
N SER A 67 2.35 9.38 -0.20
CA SER A 67 2.91 8.20 -0.87
C SER A 67 3.00 6.98 0.05
N TYR A 68 3.39 7.18 1.32
CA TYR A 68 3.38 6.13 2.33
C TYR A 68 1.98 5.64 2.67
N THR A 69 1.03 6.56 2.82
CA THR A 69 -0.37 6.22 3.13
C THR A 69 -0.99 5.43 1.98
N LEU A 70 -0.76 5.85 0.73
CA LEU A 70 -1.21 5.10 -0.44
C LEU A 70 -0.59 3.70 -0.47
N PHE A 71 0.73 3.61 -0.28
CA PHE A 71 1.44 2.33 -0.27
C PHE A 71 0.91 1.38 0.81
N ALA A 72 0.67 1.89 2.03
CA ALA A 72 0.08 1.13 3.12
C ALA A 72 -1.34 0.62 2.78
N ALA A 73 -2.18 1.47 2.17
CA ALA A 73 -3.52 1.08 1.76
C ALA A 73 -3.50 0.00 0.65
N LEU A 74 -2.61 0.13 -0.34
CA LEU A 74 -2.46 -0.85 -1.42
C LEU A 74 -1.96 -2.20 -0.91
N TYR A 75 -0.96 -2.20 -0.02
CA TYR A 75 -0.48 -3.43 0.62
C TYR A 75 -1.54 -4.09 1.48
N GLU A 76 -2.32 -3.30 2.23
CA GLU A 76 -3.43 -3.84 3.01
C GLU A 76 -4.51 -4.48 2.12
N LEU A 77 -4.85 -3.87 0.98
CA LEU A 77 -5.77 -4.49 0.01
C LEU A 77 -5.18 -5.78 -0.57
N LYS A 78 -3.89 -5.80 -0.88
CA LYS A 78 -3.19 -7.00 -1.37
C LYS A 78 -3.18 -8.12 -0.34
N TRP A 79 -2.85 -7.80 0.92
CA TRP A 79 -2.84 -8.76 2.03
C TRP A 79 -4.23 -9.35 2.29
N ARG A 80 -5.29 -8.55 2.12
CA ARG A 80 -6.69 -9.01 2.15
C ARG A 80 -7.13 -9.81 0.92
N GLY A 81 -6.27 -9.98 -0.09
CA GLY A 81 -6.60 -10.63 -1.36
C GLY A 81 -7.50 -9.82 -2.29
N LEU A 82 -7.67 -8.52 -2.02
CA LEU A 82 -8.57 -7.62 -2.76
C LEU A 82 -7.86 -6.81 -3.86
N LEU A 83 -6.55 -6.96 -3.98
CA LEU A 83 -5.74 -6.29 -4.99
C LEU A 83 -4.85 -7.31 -5.71
N PRO A 84 -5.28 -7.83 -6.87
CA PRO A 84 -4.54 -8.86 -7.62
C PRO A 84 -3.43 -8.23 -8.47
N VAL A 85 -2.54 -7.46 -7.84
CA VAL A 85 -1.41 -6.81 -8.50
C VAL A 85 -0.09 -7.04 -7.76
N GLU A 86 0.99 -7.17 -8.51
CA GLU A 86 2.34 -7.08 -7.98
C GLU A 86 2.68 -5.60 -7.72
N LEU A 87 3.24 -5.27 -6.56
CA LEU A 87 3.60 -3.90 -6.19
C LEU A 87 5.12 -3.79 -6.19
N LEU A 88 5.66 -2.82 -6.94
CA LEU A 88 7.07 -2.45 -6.95
C LEU A 88 7.21 -1.04 -6.39
N ALA A 89 7.77 -0.91 -5.19
CA ALA A 89 8.11 0.39 -4.62
C ALA A 89 9.30 1.00 -5.37
N VAL A 90 9.18 2.24 -5.81
CA VAL A 90 10.26 2.97 -6.49
C VAL A 90 10.41 4.34 -5.88
N ASN A 91 11.66 4.70 -5.59
CA ASN A 91 12.03 6.03 -5.15
C ASN A 91 13.02 6.62 -6.14
N LEU A 92 12.88 7.93 -6.37
CA LEU A 92 13.77 8.69 -7.22
C LEU A 92 14.53 9.67 -6.34
N ASP A 93 15.84 9.44 -6.19
CA ASP A 93 16.74 10.43 -5.63
C ASP A 93 16.99 11.52 -6.68
N GLN A 94 16.60 12.74 -6.36
CA GLN A 94 16.73 13.89 -7.24
C GLN A 94 18.13 14.56 -7.15
N GLY A 95 19.01 14.07 -6.27
CA GLY A 95 20.36 14.61 -6.08
C GLY A 95 20.40 15.94 -5.34
N GLN A 96 19.35 16.27 -4.59
CA GLN A 96 19.28 17.51 -3.80
C GLN A 96 20.22 17.41 -2.58
N PRO A 97 21.02 18.46 -2.27
CA PRO A 97 21.85 18.47 -1.07
C PRO A 97 21.01 18.23 0.20
N GLY A 98 21.43 17.26 1.02
CA GLY A 98 20.74 16.90 2.26
C GLY A 98 19.52 15.98 2.10
N PHE A 99 19.27 15.41 0.90
CA PHE A 99 18.23 14.40 0.73
C PHE A 99 18.52 13.15 1.58
N PRO A 100 17.58 12.67 2.40
CA PRO A 100 17.80 11.53 3.27
C PRO A 100 17.69 10.21 2.50
N ALA A 101 18.76 9.85 1.78
CA ALA A 101 18.80 8.68 0.89
C ALA A 101 18.54 7.34 1.60
N THR A 102 18.78 7.23 2.91
CA THR A 102 18.62 5.97 3.66
C THR A 102 17.25 5.81 4.33
N VAL A 103 16.47 6.88 4.50
CA VAL A 103 15.23 6.84 5.30
C VAL A 103 14.20 5.89 4.69
N LEU A 104 14.03 5.95 3.36
CA LEU A 104 13.06 5.10 2.69
C LEU A 104 13.53 3.63 2.56
N PRO A 105 14.78 3.33 2.17
CA PRO A 105 15.31 1.97 2.22
C PRO A 105 15.21 1.34 3.62
N GLU A 106 15.64 2.04 4.67
CA GLU A 106 15.56 1.54 6.04
C GLU A 106 14.12 1.32 6.51
N PHE A 107 13.18 2.15 6.07
CA PHE A 107 11.77 1.96 6.37
C PHE A 107 11.19 0.72 5.68
N LEU A 108 11.57 0.47 4.41
CA LEU A 108 11.15 -0.70 3.65
C LEU A 108 11.78 -2.00 4.18
N ASP A 109 13.05 -1.97 4.61
CA ASP A 109 13.73 -3.14 5.21
C ASP A 109 13.17 -3.56 6.57
N ARG A 110 12.50 -2.64 7.28
CA ARG A 110 11.88 -2.91 8.59
C ARG A 110 10.44 -3.43 8.47
N MET A 111 9.87 -3.50 7.27
CA MET A 111 8.55 -4.11 7.00
C MET A 111 8.66 -5.60 6.77
#